data_AF-A0A1U7EWQ7-F1
#
_entry.id   AF-A0A1U7EWQ7-F1
#
_cell.length_a   1.000
_cell.length_b   1.000
_cell.length_c   1.000
_cell.angle_alpha   90.00
_cell.angle_beta   90.00
_cell.angle_gamma   90.00
#
_symmetry.space_group_name_H-M   'P 1'
#
loop_
_entity.id
_entity.type
_entity.pdbx_description
1 polymer ?
#
loop_
_entity_poly.entity_id
_entity_poly.type
_entity_poly.pdbx_seq_one_letter_code
_entity_poly.pdbx_strand_id
1 'polypeptide(L)' 'MFPKVRSALRSAWPILGSLYLLYLALQQPPVRYVGIGGLVVVTPLLVGWAAGTLFGVGPWANDDDG' A
#
# COMPACT_ATOMS: atom_id res chain seq x y z
N MET A 1 -4.63 -12.31 21.89
CA MET A 1 -3.44 -12.12 21.03
C MET A 1 -3.73 -12.15 19.51
N PHE A 2 -4.98 -12.26 19.06
CA PHE A 2 -5.36 -12.18 17.63
C PHE A 2 -5.61 -10.77 17.02
N PRO A 3 -5.92 -9.69 17.77
CA PRO A 3 -6.26 -8.40 17.13
C PRO A 3 -5.05 -7.68 16.53
N LYS A 4 -3.86 -7.79 17.16
CA LYS A 4 -2.60 -7.22 16.65
C LYS A 4 -2.18 -7.83 15.32
N VAL A 5 -2.32 -9.15 15.16
CA VAL A 5 -2.00 -9.85 13.90
C VAL A 5 -2.94 -9.42 12.78
N ARG A 6 -4.24 -9.29 13.07
CA ARG A 6 -5.23 -8.81 12.08
C ARG A 6 -4.98 -7.36 11.67
N SER A 7 -4.60 -6.50 12.62
CA SER A 7 -4.23 -5.10 12.34
C SER A 7 -2.96 -5.01 11.49
N ALA A 8 -1.92 -5.77 11.84
CA ALA A 8 -0.69 -5.86 11.07
C ALA A 8 -0.91 -6.41 9.65
N LEU A 9 -1.75 -7.45 9.50
CA LEU A 9 -2.13 -7.99 8.18
C LEU A 9 -2.85 -6.95 7.33
N ARG A 10 -3.74 -6.16 7.95
CA ARG A 10 -4.48 -5.10 7.27
C ARG A 10 -3.56 -3.97 6.80
N SER A 11 -2.53 -3.68 7.59
CA SER A 11 -1.47 -2.72 7.25
C SER A 11 -0.51 -3.27 6.18
N ALA A 12 -0.24 -4.57 6.17
CA ALA A 12 0.64 -5.23 5.19
C ALA A 12 -0.06 -5.54 3.85
N TRP A 13 -1.39 -5.62 3.83
CA TRP A 13 -2.20 -5.87 2.63
C TRP A 13 -1.89 -4.94 1.44
N PRO A 14 -1.81 -3.60 1.60
CA PRO A 14 -1.47 -2.70 0.50
C PRO A 14 -0.06 -2.95 -0.07
N ILE A 15 0.87 -3.43 0.76
CA ILE A 15 2.24 -3.77 0.34
C ILE A 15 2.20 -5.01 -0.56
N LEU A 16 1.50 -6.06 -0.14
CA LEU A 16 1.33 -7.27 -0.95
C LEU A 16 0.62 -6.97 -2.27
N GLY A 17 -0.43 -6.15 -2.25
CA GLY A 17 -1.14 -5.74 -3.47
C GLY A 17 -0.23 -4.98 -4.45
N SER A 18 0.60 -4.08 -3.95
CA SER A 18 1.53 -3.31 -4.78
C SER A 18 2.64 -4.18 -5.36
N LEU A 19 3.15 -5.14 -4.57
CA LEU A 19 4.13 -6.11 -5.05
C LEU A 19 3.56 -7.00 -6.18
N TYR A 20 2.29 -7.38 -6.07
CA TYR A 20 1.61 -8.13 -7.12
C TYR A 20 1.42 -7.30 -8.40
N LEU A 21 1.03 -6.03 -8.27
CA LEU A 21 0.91 -5.12 -9.43
C LEU A 21 2.26 -4.89 -10.11
N LEU A 22 3.34 -4.79 -9.34
CA LEU A 22 4.70 -4.73 -9.87
C LEU A 22 5.06 -6.01 -10.64
N TYR A 23 4.72 -7.18 -10.10
CA TYR A 23 4.88 -8.44 -10.79
C TYR A 23 4.12 -8.47 -12.13
N LEU A 24 2.87 -7.99 -12.15
CA LEU A 24 2.08 -7.86 -13.38
C LEU A 24 2.72 -6.86 -14.37
N ALA A 25 3.27 -5.74 -13.89
CA ALA A 25 3.92 -4.75 -14.74
C ALA A 25 5.16 -5.29 -15.46
N LEU A 26 5.81 -6.32 -14.92
CA LEU A 26 6.96 -6.99 -15.52
C LEU A 26 6.57 -8.11 -16.51
N GLN A 27 5.35 -8.65 -16.39
CA GLN A 27 4.81 -9.69 -17.29
C GLN A 27 4.66 -9.21 -18.74
N GLN A 28 4.38 -10.14 -19.66
CA GLN A 28 4.10 -9.83 -21.07
C GLN A 28 2.72 -9.11 -21.23
N PRO A 29 2.49 -8.35 -22.31
CA PRO A 29 1.17 -7.79 -22.60
C PRO A 29 0.11 -8.90 -22.76
N PRO A 30 -1.19 -8.65 -22.44
CA PRO A 30 -1.79 -7.38 -22.02
C PRO A 30 -1.76 -7.13 -20.50
N VAL A 31 -1.42 -8.13 -19.70
CA VAL A 31 -1.48 -8.09 -18.23
C VAL A 31 -0.54 -7.00 -17.66
N ARG A 32 0.55 -6.70 -18.36
CA ARG A 32 1.43 -5.55 -18.12
C ARG A 32 0.68 -4.24 -17.88
N TYR A 33 -0.33 -3.95 -18.69
CA TYR A 33 -1.07 -2.69 -18.59
C TYR A 33 -1.92 -2.61 -17.33
N VAL A 34 -2.44 -3.74 -16.86
CA VAL A 34 -3.18 -3.83 -15.59
C VAL A 34 -2.23 -3.55 -14.42
N GLY A 35 -1.03 -4.14 -14.45
CA GLY A 35 0.00 -3.88 -13.43
C GLY A 35 0.42 -2.42 -13.37
N ILE A 36 0.71 -1.82 -14.54
CA ILE A 36 1.09 -0.40 -14.65
C ILE A 36 -0.06 0.51 -14.21
N GLY A 37 -1.27 0.29 -14.72
CA GLY A 37 -2.43 1.10 -14.37
C GLY A 37 -2.76 1.03 -12.88
N GLY A 38 -2.70 -0.18 -12.30
CA GLY A 38 -2.87 -0.37 -10.86
C GLY A 38 -1.79 0.35 -10.06
N LEU A 39 -0.52 0.26 -10.45
CA LEU A 39 0.57 0.97 -9.78
C LEU A 39 0.35 2.49 -9.81
N VAL A 40 -0.01 3.07 -10.96
CA VAL A 40 -0.26 4.52 -11.06
C VAL A 40 -1.36 4.99 -10.10
N VAL A 41 -2.38 4.18 -9.85
CA VAL A 41 -3.46 4.49 -8.90
C VAL A 41 -3.02 4.30 -7.46
N VAL A 42 -2.31 3.21 -7.15
CA VAL A 42 -1.96 2.83 -5.77
C VAL A 42 -0.74 3.58 -5.25
N THR A 43 0.24 3.91 -6.10
CA THR A 43 1.46 4.64 -5.70
C THR A 43 1.19 5.96 -4.98
N PRO A 44 0.37 6.91 -5.50
CA PRO A 44 0.09 8.15 -4.77
C PRO A 44 -0.62 7.91 -3.43
N LEU A 45 -1.48 6.88 -3.36
CA LEU A 45 -2.14 6.48 -2.12
C LEU A 45 -1.14 5.93 -1.10
N LEU A 46 -0.21 5.08 -1.54
CA LEU A 46 0.88 4.54 -0.72
C LEU A 46 1.81 5.64 -0.24
N VAL A 47 2.14 6.61 -1.09
CA VAL A 47 2.96 7.77 -0.72
C VAL A 47 2.26 8.61 0.34
N GLY A 48 0.96 8.90 0.17
CA GLY A 48 0.17 9.62 1.18
C GLY A 48 0.06 8.86 2.50
N TRP A 49 -0.11 7.54 2.44
CA TRP A 49 -0.14 6.67 3.63
C TRP A 49 1.22 6.64 4.34
N ALA A 50 2.32 6.47 3.60
CA ALA A 50 3.68 6.47 4.14
C ALA A 50 4.03 7.84 4.74
N ALA A 51 3.60 8.92 4.09
CA ALA A 51 3.78 10.28 4.61
C ALA A 51 3.02 10.49 5.93
N GLY A 52 1.77 10.01 6.02
CA GLY A 52 1.00 10.10 7.26
C GLY A 52 1.56 9.24 8.39
N THR A 53 1.95 8.00 8.09
CA THR A 53 2.48 7.08 9.11
C THR A 53 3.88 7.45 9.61
N LEU A 54 4.76 7.98 8.75
CA LEU A 54 6.14 8.33 9.13
C LEU A 54 6.30 9.77 9.63
N PHE A 55 5.50 10.71 9.10
CA PHE A 55 5.66 12.15 9.40
C PHE A 55 4.45 12.75 10.12
N GLY A 56 3.41 11.97 10.45
CA GLY A 56 2.22 12.45 11.14
C GLY A 56 1.35 13.40 10.29
N VAL A 57 1.52 13.40 8.96
CA VAL A 57 0.83 14.34 8.07
C VAL A 57 -0.44 13.73 7.49
N GLY A 58 -1.60 14.32 7.80
CA GLY A 58 -2.89 13.98 7.19
C GLY A 58 -3.65 12.85 7.90
N PRO A 59 -4.77 12.36 7.31
CA PRO A 59 -5.74 11.50 8.00
C PRO A 59 -5.25 10.08 8.36
N TRP A 60 -3.99 9.77 8.09
CA TRP A 60 -3.35 8.48 8.34
C TRP A 60 -2.23 8.57 9.38
N ALA A 61 -2.08 9.72 10.06
CA ALA A 61 -1.22 9.85 11.22
C ALA A 61 -1.65 8.82 12.27
N ASN A 62 -0.69 8.05 12.80
CA ASN A 62 -0.95 7.27 13.99
C ASN A 62 -0.88 8.26 15.16
N ASP A 63 -2.05 8.68 15.65
CA ASP A 63 -2.19 9.38 16.92
C ASP A 63 -1.85 8.40 18.06
N ASP A 64 -0.56 8.08 18.23
CA ASP A 64 -0.02 7.29 19.34
C ASP A 64 0.87 8.17 20.24
N ASP A 65 0.65 9.49 20.20
CA ASP A 65 1.14 10.44 21.20
C ASP A 65 0.07 10.61 22.29
N GLY A 66 0.02 9.65 23.22
CA GLY A 66 -0.78 9.67 24.44
C GLY A 66 -0.07 8.95 25.57
#